data_AF-A0A4U0Q012-F1
#
_entry.id   AF-A0A4U0Q012-F1
#
_cell.length_a   1.000
_cell.length_b   1.000
_cell.length_c   1.000
_cell.angle_alpha   90.00
_cell.angle_beta   90.00
_cell.angle_gamma   90.00
#
_symmetry.space_group_name_H-M   'P 1'
#
loop_
_entity.id
_entity.type
_entity.pdbx_description
1 polymer ?
#
loop_
_entity_poly.entity_id
_entity_poly.type
_entity_poly.pdbx_seq_one_letter_code
_entity_poly.pdbx_strand_id
1 'polypeptide(L)'
;MNEEKAYRAIAHIQSISGIKLSHEQLDRLLREAQGLHDAIKQWNGEKGEAGHIARTLAQAILGESWPTDVDGASQGEFINRLQSAATQRGYDIVPIAD
;
A
#
# COMPACT_ATOMS: atom_id res chain seq x y z
N MET A 1 4.87 -2.62 -17.37
CA MET A 1 3.63 -2.75 -16.58
C MET A 1 2.58 -1.92 -17.30
N ASN A 2 1.35 -2.42 -17.51
CA ASN A 2 0.31 -1.59 -18.14
C ASN A 2 -0.09 -0.48 -17.18
N GLU A 3 -0.23 0.75 -17.67
CA GLU A 3 -0.61 1.93 -16.87
C GLU A 3 -1.92 1.70 -16.10
N GLU A 4 -2.90 1.02 -16.70
CA GLU A 4 -4.15 0.65 -16.03
C GLU A 4 -3.94 -0.20 -14.77
N LYS A 5 -2.94 -1.09 -14.77
CA LYS A 5 -2.65 -1.96 -13.63
C LYS A 5 -2.00 -1.17 -12.49
N ALA A 6 -1.13 -0.22 -12.83
CA ALA A 6 -0.53 0.71 -11.89
C ALA A 6 -1.61 1.62 -11.25
N TYR A 7 -2.49 2.20 -12.06
CA TYR A 7 -3.62 3.02 -11.57
C TYR A 7 -4.53 2.26 -10.61
N ARG A 8 -4.92 1.02 -10.97
CA ARG A 8 -5.74 0.18 -10.08
C ARG A 8 -5.01 -0.14 -8.78
N ALA A 9 -3.71 -0.39 -8.84
CA ALA A 9 -2.93 -0.73 -7.65
C ALA A 9 -2.78 0.49 -6.74
N ILE A 10 -2.55 1.69 -7.28
CA ILE A 10 -2.54 2.95 -6.52
C ILE A 10 -3.89 3.16 -5.85
N ALA A 11 -4.99 3.09 -6.60
CA ALA A 11 -6.33 3.30 -6.05
C ALA A 11 -6.64 2.30 -4.93
N HIS A 12 -6.19 1.06 -5.08
CA HIS A 12 -6.40 0.02 -4.08
C HIS A 12 -5.51 0.20 -2.84
N ILE A 13 -4.22 0.49 -3.03
CA ILE A 13 -3.30 0.85 -1.95
C ILE A 13 -3.85 2.05 -1.18
N GLN A 14 -4.29 3.08 -1.88
CA GLN A 14 -4.89 4.26 -1.27
C GLN A 14 -6.16 3.90 -0.48
N SER A 15 -7.02 3.02 -1.01
CA SER A 15 -8.22 2.58 -0.31
C SER A 15 -7.91 1.76 0.95
N ILE A 16 -6.81 0.99 0.97
CA ILE A 16 -6.45 0.12 2.09
C ILE A 16 -5.62 0.85 3.14
N SER A 17 -4.70 1.72 2.72
CA SER A 17 -3.70 2.36 3.58
C SER A 17 -3.88 3.86 3.77
N GLY A 18 -4.74 4.51 2.97
CA GLY A 18 -4.90 5.95 2.97
C GLY A 18 -3.66 6.70 2.48
N ILE A 19 -2.72 6.03 1.83
CA ILE A 19 -1.53 6.68 1.28
C ILE A 19 -1.81 7.05 -0.16
N LYS A 20 -1.61 8.33 -0.48
CA LYS A 20 -1.70 8.84 -1.85
C LYS A 20 -0.33 8.70 -2.51
N LEU A 21 -0.22 7.72 -3.39
CA LEU A 21 0.98 7.56 -4.21
C LEU A 21 0.73 8.18 -5.58
N SER A 22 1.57 9.13 -5.97
CA SER A 22 1.66 9.56 -7.37
C SER A 22 2.28 8.45 -8.22
N HIS A 23 2.07 8.49 -9.53
CA HIS A 23 2.66 7.49 -10.45
C HIS A 23 4.18 7.34 -10.28
N GLU A 24 4.89 8.45 -10.14
CA GLU A 24 6.34 8.47 -9.91
C GLU A 24 6.74 7.90 -8.55
N GLN A 25 5.94 8.16 -7.51
CA GLN A 25 6.17 7.62 -6.17
C GLN A 25 5.90 6.13 -6.12
N LEU A 26 4.86 5.65 -6.82
CA LEU A 26 4.62 4.23 -7.00
C LEU A 26 5.78 3.59 -7.75
N ASP A 27 6.19 4.13 -8.90
CA ASP A 27 7.31 3.57 -9.69
C ASP A 27 8.59 3.48 -8.85
N ARG A 28 8.90 4.53 -8.08
CA ARG A 28 10.01 4.54 -7.13
C ARG A 28 9.86 3.47 -6.06
N LEU A 29 8.70 3.38 -5.43
CA LEU A 29 8.41 2.37 -4.40
C LEU A 29 8.50 0.94 -4.97
N LEU A 30 8.09 0.73 -6.22
CA LEU A 30 8.19 -0.56 -6.91
C LEU A 30 9.64 -0.94 -7.25
N ARG A 31 10.49 0.05 -7.53
CA ARG A 31 11.93 -0.16 -7.72
C ARG A 31 12.63 -0.47 -6.41
N GLU A 32 12.26 0.20 -5.32
CA GLU A 32 12.84 -0.02 -4.00
C GLU A 32 12.33 -1.33 -3.36
N ALA A 33 11.05 -1.64 -3.55
CA ALA A 33 10.41 -2.85 -3.05
C ALA A 33 10.04 -3.79 -4.20
N GLN A 34 11.03 -4.57 -4.65
CA GLN A 34 10.83 -5.55 -5.72
C GLN A 34 9.73 -6.56 -5.39
N GLY A 35 9.52 -6.90 -4.11
CA GLY A 35 8.40 -7.74 -3.67
C GLY A 35 7.04 -7.10 -3.93
N LEU A 36 6.90 -5.78 -3.74
CA LEU A 36 5.67 -5.05 -4.05
C LEU A 36 5.44 -5.03 -5.56
N HIS A 37 6.49 -4.86 -6.35
CA HIS A 37 6.40 -4.92 -7.80
C HIS A 37 5.93 -6.29 -8.29
N ASP A 38 6.46 -7.37 -7.73
CA ASP A 38 6.01 -8.72 -8.07
C ASP A 38 4.55 -8.95 -7.64
N ALA A 39 4.17 -8.51 -6.44
CA ALA A 39 2.79 -8.61 -5.95
C ALA A 39 1.78 -7.89 -6.86
N ILE A 40 2.08 -6.65 -7.28
CA ILE A 40 1.22 -5.90 -8.21
C ILE A 40 1.24 -6.55 -9.60
N LYS A 41 2.37 -7.09 -10.03
CA LYS A 41 2.47 -7.79 -11.32
C LYS A 41 1.64 -9.08 -11.33
N GLN A 42 1.58 -9.79 -10.21
CA GLN A 42 0.77 -11.00 -10.05
C GLN A 42 -0.71 -10.71 -9.81
N TRP A 43 -1.06 -9.54 -9.25
CA TRP A 43 -2.44 -9.16 -8.95
C TRP A 43 -3.36 -9.16 -10.18
N ASN A 44 -4.47 -9.89 -10.16
CA ASN A 44 -5.43 -9.92 -11.26
C ASN A 44 -6.62 -8.97 -11.04
N GLY A 45 -6.62 -8.22 -9.94
CA GLY A 45 -7.72 -7.33 -9.56
C GLY A 45 -8.70 -7.96 -8.57
N GLU A 46 -8.39 -9.15 -8.05
CA GLU A 46 -9.25 -9.83 -7.10
C GLU A 46 -8.99 -9.31 -5.68
N LYS A 47 -10.06 -9.18 -4.88
CA LYS A 47 -9.96 -8.72 -3.47
C LYS A 47 -9.14 -9.67 -2.60
N GLY A 48 -9.12 -10.97 -2.91
CA GLY A 48 -8.35 -11.97 -2.15
C GLY A 48 -6.84 -11.81 -2.28
N GLU A 49 -6.38 -11.24 -3.39
CA GLU A 49 -4.95 -11.00 -3.67
C GLU A 49 -4.44 -9.69 -3.02
N ALA A 50 -5.35 -8.81 -2.61
CA ALA A 50 -5.05 -7.50 -2.03
C ALA A 50 -4.25 -7.59 -0.73
N GLY A 51 -4.46 -8.64 0.06
CA GLY A 51 -3.72 -8.89 1.29
C GLY A 51 -2.21 -9.04 1.04
N HIS A 52 -1.82 -9.59 -0.11
CA HIS A 52 -0.42 -9.72 -0.47
C HIS A 52 0.20 -8.34 -0.72
N ILE A 53 -0.46 -7.49 -1.51
CA ILE A 53 -0.01 -6.11 -1.80
C ILE A 53 0.12 -5.30 -0.52
N ALA A 54 -0.91 -5.33 0.34
CA ALA A 54 -0.91 -4.61 1.61
C ALA A 54 0.25 -5.05 2.51
N ARG A 55 0.52 -6.36 2.57
CA ARG A 55 1.65 -6.92 3.33
C ARG A 55 3.00 -6.46 2.80
N THR A 56 3.24 -6.51 1.49
CA THR A 56 4.51 -6.05 0.92
C THR A 56 4.66 -4.54 1.02
N LEU A 57 3.57 -3.78 0.94
CA LEU A 57 3.57 -2.33 1.13
C LEU A 57 3.95 -1.96 2.57
N ALA A 58 3.32 -2.57 3.56
CA ALA A 58 3.66 -2.35 4.96
C ALA A 58 5.12 -2.71 5.23
N GLN A 59 5.59 -3.82 4.68
CA GLN A 59 6.98 -4.22 4.86
C GLN A 59 7.95 -3.26 4.16
N ALA A 60 7.56 -2.68 3.03
CA ALA A 60 8.37 -1.68 2.33
C ALA A 60 8.45 -0.36 3.12
N ILE A 61 7.32 0.13 3.66
CA ILE A 61 7.21 1.45 4.28
C ILE A 61 7.57 1.40 5.78
N LEU A 62 6.89 0.55 6.54
CA LEU A 62 7.03 0.38 7.99
C LEU A 62 8.12 -0.63 8.38
N GLY A 63 8.47 -1.56 7.49
CA GLY A 63 9.33 -2.70 7.84
C GLY A 63 8.58 -3.83 8.56
N GLU A 64 7.26 -3.71 8.73
CA GLU A 64 6.41 -4.68 9.43
C GLU A 64 5.42 -5.34 8.47
N SER A 65 5.00 -6.57 8.79
CA SER A 65 3.92 -7.23 8.03
C SER A 65 2.58 -6.56 8.32
N TRP A 66 1.73 -6.46 7.28
CA TRP A 66 0.34 -6.08 7.46
C TRP A 66 -0.34 -7.06 8.43
N PRO A 67 -1.07 -6.57 9.44
CA PRO A 67 -1.72 -7.43 10.40
C PRO A 67 -2.83 -8.25 9.74
N THR A 68 -2.78 -9.58 9.89
CA THR A 68 -3.76 -10.51 9.31
C THR A 68 -5.04 -10.63 10.15
N ASP A 69 -4.98 -10.23 11.41
CA ASP A 69 -6.04 -10.38 12.40
C ASP A 69 -6.07 -9.08 13.22
N VAL A 70 -6.86 -8.10 12.77
CA VAL A 70 -7.04 -6.85 13.49
C VAL A 70 -8.52 -6.54 13.60
N ASP A 71 -8.99 -6.51 14.84
CA ASP A 71 -10.16 -5.74 15.22
C ASP A 71 -10.00 -4.31 14.69
N GLY A 72 -11.06 -3.71 14.15
CA GLY A 72 -10.98 -2.46 13.39
C GLY A 72 -10.26 -1.30 14.09
N ALA A 73 -10.24 -1.29 15.44
CA ALA A 73 -9.49 -0.34 16.25
C ALA A 73 -7.96 -0.48 16.08
N SER A 74 -7.43 -1.71 16.08
CA SER A 74 -5.99 -1.98 15.89
C SER A 74 -5.55 -1.77 14.45
N GLN A 75 -6.46 -1.97 13.48
CA GLN A 75 -6.21 -1.62 12.09
C GLN A 75 -6.01 -0.12 11.92
N GLY A 76 -6.84 0.72 12.55
CA GLY A 76 -6.71 2.18 12.50
C GLY A 76 -5.37 2.70 13.05
N GLU A 77 -4.87 2.14 14.15
CA GLU A 77 -3.54 2.48 14.67
C GLU A 77 -2.42 2.05 13.72
N PHE A 78 -2.53 0.85 13.13
CA PHE A 78 -1.55 0.37 12.15
C PHE A 78 -1.50 1.28 10.91
N ILE A 79 -2.67 1.67 10.41
CA ILE A 79 -2.81 2.60 9.28
C ILE A 79 -2.14 3.94 9.62
N ASN A 80 -2.39 4.49 10.82
CA ASN A 80 -1.76 5.75 11.25
C ASN A 80 -0.24 5.66 11.29
N ARG A 81 0.31 4.54 11.80
CA ARG A 81 1.76 4.30 11.80
C ARG A 81 2.30 4.21 10.37
N LEU A 82 1.57 3.55 9.48
CA LEU A 82 1.95 3.39 8.08
C LEU A 82 1.93 4.72 7.35
N GLN A 83 0.89 5.53 7.56
CA GLN A 83 0.78 6.89 7.02
C GLN A 83 1.87 7.81 7.57
N SER A 84 2.21 7.70 8.85
CA SER A 84 3.31 8.47 9.45
C SER A 84 4.66 8.11 8.83
N ALA A 85 4.96 6.81 8.69
CA ALA A 85 6.17 6.33 8.02
C ALA A 85 6.20 6.75 6.54
N ALA A 86 5.04 6.74 5.87
CA ALA A 86 4.93 7.21 4.50
C ALA A 86 5.21 8.72 4.38
N THR A 87 4.68 9.52 5.30
CA THR A 87 4.92 10.97 5.37
C THR A 87 6.39 11.27 5.64
N GLN A 88 7.05 10.53 6.52
CA GLN A 88 8.49 10.66 6.77
C GLN A 88 9.35 10.37 5.54
N ARG A 89 8.84 9.58 4.59
CA ARG A 89 9.47 9.33 3.29
C ARG A 89 9.09 10.35 2.20
N GLY A 90 8.25 11.33 2.54
CA GLY A 90 7.77 12.35 1.61
C GLY A 90 6.61 11.90 0.73
N TYR A 91 5.86 10.87 1.13
CA TYR A 91 4.61 10.50 0.48
C TYR A 91 3.44 11.31 1.04
N ASP A 92 2.46 11.56 0.18
CA ASP A 92 1.24 12.31 0.53
C ASP A 92 0.21 11.33 1.11
N ILE A 93 -0.56 11.75 2.11
CA ILE A 93 -1.56 10.88 2.78
C ILE A 93 -2.95 11.48 2.63
N VAL A 94 -3.94 10.64 2.36
CA VAL A 94 -5.36 11.01 2.33
C VAL A 94 -6.03 10.39 3.55
N PRO A 95 -6.81 11.15 4.33
CA PRO A 95 -7.67 10.54 5.32
C PRO A 95 -8.58 9.53 4.61
N ILE A 96 -8.56 8.28 5.08
CA ILE A 96 -9.53 7.27 4.66
C ILE A 96 -10.84 7.74 5.28
N ALA A 97 -11.76 8.26 4.45
CA ALA A 97 -13.09 8.60 4.91
C ALA A 97 -13.79 7.30 5.31
N ASP A 98 -14.25 7.25 6.57
CA ASP A 98 -15.07 6.19 7.16
C ASP A 98 -16.30 5.87 6.30
#